data_AF-A0A7K1AGE0-F1
#
_entry.id   AF-A0A7K1AGE0-F1
#
_cell.length_a   1.000
_cell.length_b   1.000
_cell.length_c   1.000
_cell.angle_alpha   90.00
_cell.angle_beta   90.00
_cell.angle_gamma   90.00
#
_symmetry.space_group_name_H-M   'P 1'
#
loop_
_entity.id
_entity.type
_entity.pdbx_description
1 polymer ?
#
loop_
_entity_poly.entity_id
_entity_poly.type
_entity_poly.pdbx_seq_one_letter_code
_entity_poly.pdbx_strand_id
1 'polypeptide(L)'
;RISAPLPNEVTSVLAAGRRVVAKVLEILRVIETKDDDSNQRKLRAQTMATRLAETLDAALQTNETHVPFVSGTPDRPILEIAPLNVGPTLSAGIWQKTTAILTSATIPTNMPQRVGLPNNKVNTLDVESPFDYQSNAVLYCSGHLPNPNDPSFGALMHEELFHLIKAAGGRTLALFTSIAKMNAAAAALRDRLPHTIFTQGEYKKTQILKLFSEDESSCLFATQGFFQGIDIPGRTLSLVTLDRIPFPRPDDPLMKARRDAVGPSAFREIDLPRAATSLAQATGRLIRNATDRGVVAVFDSRLANSGYKSTILNAMPKMRRTLIRSEAEDFLRTITE
;
A
#
# COMPACT_ATOMS: atom_id res chain seq x y z
N ARG A 1 -5.53 14.95 -13.74
CA ARG A 1 -4.18 15.11 -14.34
C ARG A 1 -4.19 16.41 -15.13
N ILE A 2 -3.07 17.10 -15.15
CA ILE A 2 -2.82 18.26 -15.99
C ILE A 2 -1.95 17.77 -17.17
N SER A 3 -1.94 18.48 -18.30
CA SER A 3 -0.98 18.21 -19.36
C SER A 3 0.46 18.44 -18.89
N ALA A 4 1.40 17.70 -19.49
CA ALA A 4 2.82 17.99 -19.42
C ALA A 4 3.30 18.25 -20.86
N PRO A 5 3.91 19.41 -21.20
CA PRO A 5 4.21 20.55 -20.32
C PRO A 5 2.97 21.20 -19.67
N LEU A 6 3.19 21.93 -18.58
CA LEU A 6 2.12 22.60 -17.83
C LEU A 6 1.43 23.68 -18.70
N PRO A 7 0.10 23.85 -18.59
CA PRO A 7 -0.65 24.90 -19.28
C PRO A 7 -0.13 26.30 -18.96
N ASN A 8 -0.29 27.22 -19.91
CA ASN A 8 0.19 28.61 -19.79
C ASN A 8 -0.39 29.34 -18.58
N GLU A 9 -1.63 29.05 -18.21
CA GLU A 9 -2.29 29.62 -17.04
C GLU A 9 -1.57 29.21 -15.75
N VAL A 10 -1.13 27.95 -15.67
CA VAL A 10 -0.40 27.42 -14.51
C VAL A 10 1.02 27.96 -14.48
N THR A 11 1.74 27.91 -15.61
CA THR A 11 3.13 28.40 -15.68
C THR A 11 3.22 29.90 -15.40
N SER A 12 2.24 30.69 -15.83
CA SER A 12 2.17 32.13 -15.54
C SER A 12 2.10 32.42 -14.05
N VAL A 13 1.29 31.66 -13.30
CA VAL A 13 1.16 31.79 -11.84
C VAL A 13 2.44 31.35 -11.13
N LEU A 14 3.03 30.22 -11.54
CA LEU A 14 4.29 29.74 -10.99
C LEU A 14 5.44 30.74 -11.22
N ALA A 15 5.53 31.32 -12.42
CA ALA A 15 6.52 32.34 -12.76
C ALA A 15 6.30 33.65 -11.98
N ALA A 16 5.05 34.05 -11.73
CA ALA A 16 4.74 35.17 -10.85
C ALA A 16 5.20 34.90 -9.41
N GLY A 17 4.88 33.73 -8.86
CA GLY A 17 5.35 33.28 -7.54
C GLY A 17 6.88 33.29 -7.45
N ARG A 18 7.57 32.80 -8.49
CA ARG A 18 9.04 32.76 -8.53
C ARG A 18 9.67 34.16 -8.48
N ARG A 19 9.06 35.14 -9.15
CA ARG A 19 9.47 36.55 -9.10
C ARG A 19 9.25 37.16 -7.71
N VAL A 20 8.15 36.82 -7.03
CA VAL A 20 7.89 37.25 -5.65
C VAL A 20 8.94 36.68 -4.71
N VAL A 21 9.25 35.39 -4.82
CA VAL A 21 10.28 34.73 -3.99
C VAL A 21 11.66 35.34 -4.24
N ALA A 22 12.00 35.71 -5.48
CA ALA A 22 13.24 36.41 -5.79
C ALA A 22 13.34 37.75 -5.03
N LYS A 23 12.27 38.56 -5.06
CA LYS A 23 12.20 39.83 -4.30
C LYS A 23 12.33 39.61 -2.79
N VAL A 24 11.68 38.57 -2.26
CA VAL A 24 11.80 38.21 -0.83
C VAL A 24 13.26 37.87 -0.48
N LEU A 25 13.95 37.10 -1.32
CA LEU A 25 15.37 36.77 -1.11
C LEU A 25 16.26 38.02 -1.13
N GLU A 26 16.01 38.96 -2.03
CA GLU A 26 16.73 40.25 -2.08
C GLU A 26 16.53 41.06 -0.79
N ILE A 27 15.29 41.19 -0.33
CA ILE A 27 14.96 41.88 0.93
C ILE A 27 15.63 41.18 2.11
N LEU A 28 15.51 39.86 2.21
CA LEU A 28 16.11 39.10 3.30
C LEU A 28 17.63 39.26 3.36
N ARG A 29 18.31 39.35 2.21
CA ARG A 29 19.78 39.51 2.15
C ARG A 29 20.24 40.80 2.82
N VAL A 30 19.54 41.92 2.58
CA VAL A 30 19.93 43.26 3.05
C VAL A 30 19.53 43.58 4.50
N ILE A 31 18.74 42.73 5.16
CA ILE A 31 18.40 42.93 6.58
C ILE A 31 19.65 42.81 7.45
N GLU A 32 20.05 43.87 8.13
CA GLU A 32 21.13 43.88 9.10
C GLU A 32 20.57 43.97 10.53
N THR A 33 21.07 43.13 11.42
CA THR A 33 20.67 43.14 12.83
C THR A 33 21.81 42.62 13.70
N LYS A 34 21.95 43.22 14.89
CA LYS A 34 22.90 42.78 15.93
C LYS A 34 22.29 41.74 16.88
N ASP A 35 21.00 41.45 16.72
CA ASP A 35 20.29 40.45 17.53
C ASP A 35 20.43 39.05 16.91
N ASP A 36 20.95 38.12 17.71
CA ASP A 36 21.26 36.76 17.26
C ASP A 36 19.99 35.95 16.89
N ASP A 37 18.89 36.11 17.63
CA ASP A 37 17.62 35.43 17.31
C ASP A 37 17.07 35.90 15.95
N SER A 38 17.12 37.21 15.70
CA SER A 38 16.75 37.80 14.41
C SER A 38 17.63 37.30 13.27
N ASN A 39 18.94 37.14 13.49
CA ASN A 39 19.85 36.54 12.51
C ASN A 39 19.49 35.07 12.20
N GLN A 40 19.14 34.28 13.22
CA GLN A 40 18.68 32.90 13.02
C GLN A 40 17.33 32.82 12.29
N ARG A 41 16.40 33.73 12.55
CA ARG A 41 15.13 33.84 11.82
C ARG A 41 15.36 34.21 10.34
N LYS A 42 16.24 35.18 10.08
CA LYS A 42 16.67 35.56 8.73
C LYS A 42 17.24 34.37 7.97
N LEU A 43 18.16 33.61 8.56
CA LEU A 43 18.78 32.45 7.91
C LEU A 43 17.75 31.36 7.57
N ARG A 44 16.82 31.07 8.50
CA ARG A 44 15.71 30.14 8.26
C ARG A 44 14.81 30.60 7.11
N ALA A 45 14.44 31.88 7.10
CA ALA A 45 13.64 32.46 6.03
C ALA A 45 14.35 32.38 4.67
N GLN A 46 15.65 32.67 4.62
CA GLN A 46 16.45 32.54 3.40
C GLN A 46 16.49 31.09 2.90
N THR A 47 16.71 30.12 3.80
CA THR A 47 16.71 28.70 3.43
C THR A 47 15.37 28.26 2.88
N MET A 48 14.27 28.66 3.51
CA MET A 48 12.91 28.34 3.04
C MET A 48 12.60 28.99 1.69
N ALA A 49 12.96 30.26 1.51
CA ALA A 49 12.74 30.98 0.26
C ALA A 49 13.57 30.39 -0.89
N THR A 50 14.83 30.00 -0.65
CA THR A 50 15.66 29.31 -1.65
C THR A 50 15.04 27.97 -2.05
N ARG A 51 14.61 27.15 -1.09
CA ARG A 51 13.93 25.87 -1.39
C ARG A 51 12.64 26.06 -2.20
N LEU A 52 11.86 27.10 -1.88
CA LEU A 52 10.66 27.42 -2.64
C LEU A 52 11.00 27.87 -4.06
N ALA A 53 12.05 28.69 -4.24
CA ALA A 53 12.53 29.08 -5.56
C ALA A 53 12.94 27.86 -6.39
N GLU A 54 13.73 26.95 -5.82
CA GLU A 54 14.14 25.68 -6.48
C GLU A 54 12.93 24.82 -6.85
N THR A 55 11.93 24.72 -5.97
CA THR A 55 10.70 23.97 -6.23
C THR A 55 9.90 24.57 -7.38
N LEU A 56 9.79 25.90 -7.44
CA LEU A 56 9.11 26.61 -8.52
C LEU A 56 9.87 26.48 -9.85
N ASP A 57 11.20 26.57 -9.82
CA ASP A 57 12.04 26.38 -11.01
C ASP A 57 11.90 24.95 -11.56
N ALA A 58 11.90 23.93 -10.69
CA ALA A 58 11.63 22.55 -11.08
C ALA A 58 10.22 22.36 -11.65
N ALA A 59 9.20 22.99 -11.05
CA ALA A 59 7.83 22.94 -11.56
C ALA A 59 7.70 23.59 -12.95
N LEU A 60 8.41 24.69 -13.21
CA LEU A 60 8.44 25.35 -14.51
C LEU A 60 9.14 24.53 -15.59
N GLN A 61 10.03 23.59 -15.21
CA GLN A 61 10.72 22.66 -16.12
C GLN A 61 9.94 21.35 -16.38
N THR A 62 8.69 21.27 -15.93
CA THR A 62 7.83 20.08 -16.13
C THR A 62 7.68 19.75 -17.62
N ASN A 63 8.00 18.51 -17.97
CA ASN A 63 7.95 17.96 -19.32
C ASN A 63 7.29 16.57 -19.32
N GLU A 64 7.27 15.88 -20.47
CA GLU A 64 6.60 14.58 -20.66
C GLU A 64 7.07 13.45 -19.72
N THR A 65 8.26 13.59 -19.11
CA THR A 65 8.75 12.63 -18.11
C THR A 65 8.13 12.82 -16.72
N HIS A 66 7.27 13.82 -16.56
CA HIS A 66 6.58 14.18 -15.32
C HIS A 66 5.07 14.01 -15.46
N VAL A 67 4.42 13.78 -14.33
CA VAL A 67 2.98 13.60 -14.21
C VAL A 67 2.44 14.68 -13.27
N PRO A 68 1.99 15.82 -13.81
CA PRO A 68 1.34 16.85 -13.00
C PRO A 68 -0.14 16.49 -12.74
N PHE A 69 -0.58 16.66 -11.50
CA PHE A 69 -1.97 16.47 -11.11
C PHE A 69 -2.35 17.37 -9.93
N VAL A 70 -3.65 17.59 -9.75
CA VAL A 70 -4.18 18.35 -8.62
C VAL A 70 -4.69 17.36 -7.58
N SER A 71 -4.27 17.55 -6.34
CA SER A 71 -4.79 16.89 -5.14
C SER A 71 -5.32 17.94 -4.15
N GLY A 72 -5.65 17.52 -2.93
CA GLY A 72 -6.23 18.39 -1.90
C GLY A 72 -7.75 18.55 -2.02
N THR A 73 -8.30 19.55 -1.33
CA THR A 73 -9.74 19.87 -1.36
C THR A 73 -10.00 20.98 -2.38
N PRO A 74 -11.26 21.18 -2.82
CA PRO A 74 -11.60 22.31 -3.68
C PRO A 74 -11.15 23.68 -3.12
N ASP A 75 -11.17 23.85 -1.80
CA ASP A 75 -10.75 25.08 -1.11
C ASP A 75 -9.22 25.20 -0.94
N ARG A 76 -8.50 24.09 -1.07
CA ARG A 76 -7.04 24.01 -0.90
C ARG A 76 -6.44 23.06 -1.94
N PRO A 77 -6.46 23.44 -3.23
CA PRO A 77 -5.88 22.63 -4.28
C PRO A 77 -4.36 22.61 -4.16
N ILE A 78 -3.77 21.44 -4.38
CA ILE A 78 -2.32 21.22 -4.35
C ILE A 78 -1.90 20.74 -5.72
N LEU A 79 -0.96 21.45 -6.35
CA LEU A 79 -0.29 20.98 -7.56
C LEU A 79 0.82 19.99 -7.16
N GLU A 80 0.66 18.73 -7.54
CA GLU A 80 1.68 17.70 -7.39
C GLU A 80 2.30 17.37 -8.75
N ILE A 81 3.63 17.24 -8.78
CA ILE A 81 4.39 16.92 -9.99
C ILE A 81 5.31 15.76 -9.65
N ALA A 82 4.94 14.57 -10.12
CA ALA A 82 5.68 13.34 -9.84
C ALA A 82 6.44 12.85 -11.08
N PRO A 83 7.66 12.30 -10.96
CA PRO A 83 8.33 11.69 -12.10
C PRO A 83 7.57 10.43 -12.55
N LEU A 84 7.38 10.29 -13.86
CA LEU A 84 6.76 9.12 -14.48
C LEU A 84 7.61 7.86 -14.20
N ASN A 85 8.92 8.00 -14.40
CA ASN A 85 9.94 6.98 -14.17
C ASN A 85 11.09 7.56 -13.34
N VAL A 86 11.46 6.86 -12.26
CA VAL A 86 12.59 7.24 -11.38
C VAL A 86 13.91 6.60 -11.78
N GLY A 87 13.88 5.62 -12.69
CA GLY A 87 15.04 4.81 -13.07
C GLY A 87 16.25 5.62 -13.55
N PRO A 88 16.10 6.55 -14.52
CA PRO A 88 17.22 7.38 -14.98
C PRO A 88 17.87 8.19 -13.86
N THR A 89 17.05 8.79 -12.99
CA THR A 89 17.50 9.59 -11.85
C THR A 89 18.27 8.74 -10.83
N LEU A 90 17.73 7.57 -10.46
CA LEU A 90 18.39 6.66 -9.52
C LEU A 90 19.67 6.06 -10.11
N SER A 91 19.68 5.78 -11.42
CA SER A 91 20.86 5.28 -12.13
C SER A 91 22.02 6.28 -12.08
N ALA A 92 21.79 7.52 -12.50
CA ALA A 92 22.81 8.57 -12.49
C ALA A 92 23.21 9.00 -11.05
N GLY A 93 22.24 9.03 -10.14
CA GLY A 93 22.43 9.51 -8.77
C GLY A 93 23.06 8.49 -7.83
N ILE A 94 22.72 7.20 -7.98
CA ILE A 94 23.01 6.15 -7.00
C ILE A 94 23.73 4.97 -7.67
N TRP A 95 23.09 4.29 -8.64
CA TRP A 95 23.57 2.99 -9.13
C TRP A 95 24.92 3.04 -9.86
N GLN A 96 25.26 4.18 -10.46
CA GLN A 96 26.57 4.40 -11.09
C GLN A 96 27.68 4.73 -10.09
N LYS A 97 27.33 5.14 -8.86
CA LYS A 97 28.28 5.66 -7.86
C LYS A 97 28.47 4.71 -6.67
N THR A 98 27.53 3.79 -6.45
CA THR A 98 27.50 2.97 -5.24
C THR A 98 26.98 1.58 -5.55
N THR A 99 27.68 0.56 -5.04
CA THR A 99 27.16 -0.81 -4.99
C THR A 99 26.08 -0.87 -3.89
N ALA A 100 24.84 -1.15 -4.28
CA ALA A 100 23.71 -1.21 -3.36
C ALA A 100 23.28 -2.67 -3.07
N ILE A 101 22.99 -2.95 -1.81
CA ILE A 101 22.32 -4.20 -1.39
C ILE A 101 20.85 -3.85 -1.10
N LEU A 102 19.95 -4.36 -1.94
CA LEU A 102 18.51 -4.17 -1.79
C LEU A 102 17.91 -5.43 -1.18
N THR A 103 17.48 -5.36 0.08
CA THR A 103 16.86 -6.47 0.79
C THR A 103 15.43 -6.12 1.20
N SER A 104 14.51 -7.06 1.02
CA SER A 104 13.12 -6.97 1.44
C SER A 104 12.54 -8.38 1.47
N ALA A 105 11.60 -8.63 2.39
CA ALA A 105 10.84 -9.88 2.44
C ALA A 105 10.03 -10.13 1.14
N THR A 106 9.73 -9.07 0.39
CA THR A 106 9.05 -9.13 -0.90
C THR A 106 9.72 -8.18 -1.88
N ILE A 107 10.46 -8.72 -2.85
CA ILE A 107 11.02 -7.95 -3.97
C ILE A 107 10.27 -8.37 -5.25
N PRO A 108 9.55 -7.43 -5.91
CA PRO A 108 8.95 -7.72 -7.20
C PRO A 108 10.02 -8.10 -8.24
N THR A 109 9.76 -9.11 -9.06
CA THR A 109 10.69 -9.56 -10.11
C THR A 109 11.04 -8.46 -11.12
N ASN A 110 10.11 -7.53 -11.37
CA ASN A 110 10.32 -6.38 -12.26
C ASN A 110 10.92 -5.15 -11.54
N MET A 111 11.30 -5.25 -10.26
CA MET A 111 11.86 -4.13 -9.51
C MET A 111 13.11 -3.54 -10.15
N PRO A 112 14.12 -4.33 -10.62
CA PRO A 112 15.34 -3.77 -11.20
C PRO A 112 15.09 -2.80 -12.34
N GLN A 113 14.22 -3.18 -13.28
CA GLN A 113 13.83 -2.35 -14.42
C GLN A 113 13.13 -1.06 -13.96
N ARG A 114 12.23 -1.15 -12.98
CA ARG A 114 11.45 -0.02 -12.45
C ARG A 114 12.29 1.02 -11.73
N VAL A 115 13.40 0.62 -11.11
CA VAL A 115 14.32 1.53 -10.42
C VAL A 115 15.55 1.87 -11.25
N GLY A 116 15.66 1.40 -12.49
CA GLY A 116 16.77 1.73 -13.40
C GLY A 116 18.08 1.01 -13.10
N LEU A 117 18.02 -0.16 -12.45
CA LEU A 117 19.20 -1.01 -12.28
C LEU A 117 19.58 -1.65 -13.63
N PRO A 118 20.86 -1.61 -14.03
CA PRO A 118 21.29 -2.19 -15.29
C PRO A 118 21.30 -3.72 -15.22
N ASN A 119 20.56 -4.40 -16.10
CA ASN A 119 20.34 -5.86 -16.07
C ASN A 119 21.64 -6.68 -15.99
N ASN A 120 22.76 -6.20 -16.53
CA ASN A 120 24.05 -6.88 -16.55
C ASN A 120 24.90 -6.67 -15.28
N LYS A 121 24.43 -5.89 -14.30
CA LYS A 121 25.12 -5.68 -13.02
C LYS A 121 24.23 -5.96 -11.81
N VAL A 122 23.18 -6.76 -11.98
CA VAL A 122 22.26 -7.14 -10.91
C VAL A 122 22.41 -8.62 -10.62
N ASN A 123 22.85 -8.94 -9.42
CA ASN A 123 22.74 -10.29 -8.88
C ASN A 123 21.47 -10.36 -8.04
N THR A 124 20.62 -11.36 -8.32
CA THR A 124 19.40 -11.60 -7.56
C THR A 124 19.56 -12.90 -6.79
N LEU A 125 19.23 -12.86 -5.50
CA LEU A 125 19.18 -14.03 -4.63
C LEU A 125 17.79 -14.06 -3.99
N ASP A 126 17.06 -15.16 -4.23
CA ASP A 126 15.85 -15.46 -3.50
C ASP A 126 16.20 -16.43 -2.37
N VAL A 127 15.90 -16.04 -1.13
CA VAL A 127 16.16 -16.84 0.06
C VAL A 127 14.81 -17.31 0.56
N GLU A 128 14.57 -18.62 0.51
CA GLU A 128 13.31 -19.20 0.98
C GLU A 128 13.07 -18.84 2.46
N SER A 129 11.80 -18.66 2.81
CA SER A 129 11.43 -18.41 4.20
C SER A 129 11.83 -19.59 5.08
N PRO A 130 12.35 -19.35 6.30
CA PRO A 130 12.67 -20.43 7.24
C PRO A 130 11.41 -21.08 7.86
N PHE A 131 10.21 -20.59 7.55
CA PHE A 131 8.95 -21.07 8.13
C PHE A 131 8.25 -22.10 7.25
N ASP A 132 7.67 -23.14 7.86
CA ASP A 132 6.90 -24.17 7.18
C ASP A 132 5.46 -23.70 6.87
N TYR A 133 5.31 -22.90 5.82
CA TYR A 133 3.98 -22.45 5.37
C TYR A 133 3.09 -23.58 4.87
N GLN A 134 3.65 -24.70 4.40
CA GLN A 134 2.86 -25.80 3.84
C GLN A 134 2.07 -26.51 4.94
N SER A 135 2.69 -26.72 6.10
CA SER A 135 2.06 -27.36 7.25
C SER A 135 1.31 -26.37 8.14
N ASN A 136 1.79 -25.12 8.24
CA ASN A 136 1.28 -24.16 9.22
C ASN A 136 0.24 -23.18 8.65
N ALA A 137 0.09 -23.08 7.34
CA ALA A 137 -0.80 -22.09 6.75
C ALA A 137 -1.70 -22.64 5.64
N VAL A 138 -2.95 -22.18 5.64
CA VAL A 138 -3.93 -22.48 4.59
C VAL A 138 -4.33 -21.20 3.87
N LEU A 139 -4.24 -21.20 2.55
CA LEU A 139 -4.83 -20.19 1.69
C LEU A 139 -6.23 -20.66 1.25
N TYR A 140 -7.25 -20.05 1.83
CA TYR A 140 -8.64 -20.21 1.42
C TYR A 140 -9.01 -19.15 0.37
N CYS A 141 -9.57 -19.59 -0.76
CA CYS A 141 -10.14 -18.69 -1.76
C CYS A 141 -11.62 -19.00 -1.93
N SER A 142 -12.49 -17.99 -1.77
CA SER A 142 -13.93 -18.17 -1.96
C SER A 142 -14.31 -18.17 -3.44
N GLY A 143 -13.91 -19.23 -4.16
CA GLY A 143 -14.09 -19.35 -5.60
C GLY A 143 -15.55 -19.34 -6.06
N HIS A 144 -16.48 -19.66 -5.16
CA HIS A 144 -17.93 -19.70 -5.38
C HIS A 144 -18.62 -18.34 -5.25
N LEU A 145 -17.99 -17.35 -4.63
CA LEU A 145 -18.58 -16.02 -4.52
C LEU A 145 -18.68 -15.32 -5.89
N PRO A 146 -19.70 -14.45 -6.09
CA PRO A 146 -19.77 -13.64 -7.28
C PRO A 146 -18.57 -12.70 -7.38
N ASN A 147 -18.43 -12.03 -8.53
CA ASN A 147 -17.37 -11.05 -8.71
C ASN A 147 -17.45 -9.95 -7.61
N PRO A 148 -16.34 -9.42 -7.09
CA PRO A 148 -16.36 -8.36 -6.08
C PRO A 148 -17.06 -7.05 -6.48
N ASN A 149 -17.42 -6.89 -7.76
CA ASN A 149 -18.21 -5.76 -8.27
C ASN A 149 -19.72 -6.05 -8.33
N ASP A 150 -20.14 -7.29 -8.05
CA ASP A 150 -21.54 -7.68 -7.99
C ASP A 150 -22.22 -7.07 -6.74
N PRO A 151 -23.43 -6.50 -6.84
CA PRO A 151 -24.14 -5.95 -5.68
C PRO A 151 -24.40 -6.95 -4.55
N SER A 152 -24.58 -8.24 -4.88
CA SER A 152 -24.81 -9.31 -3.90
C SER A 152 -23.54 -9.74 -3.15
N PHE A 153 -22.35 -9.37 -3.66
CA PHE A 153 -21.06 -9.78 -3.11
C PHE A 153 -20.91 -9.44 -1.63
N GLY A 154 -21.29 -8.22 -1.23
CA GLY A 154 -21.08 -7.74 0.13
C GLY A 154 -21.74 -8.62 1.18
N ALA A 155 -23.02 -8.93 0.99
CA ALA A 155 -23.78 -9.77 1.92
C ALA A 155 -23.22 -11.19 2.01
N LEU A 156 -22.91 -11.81 0.87
CA LEU A 156 -22.36 -13.18 0.83
C LEU A 156 -20.95 -13.24 1.43
N MET A 157 -20.11 -12.22 1.20
CA MET A 157 -18.79 -12.12 1.80
C MET A 157 -18.87 -11.94 3.33
N HIS A 158 -19.86 -11.19 3.84
CA HIS A 158 -20.07 -11.09 5.29
C HIS A 158 -20.44 -12.44 5.91
N GLU A 159 -21.23 -13.28 5.24
CA GLU A 159 -21.51 -14.64 5.71
C GLU A 159 -20.26 -15.52 5.74
N GLU A 160 -19.44 -15.47 4.69
CA GLU A 160 -18.15 -16.17 4.65
C GLU A 160 -17.22 -15.72 5.79
N LEU A 161 -17.10 -14.41 5.98
CA LEU A 161 -16.31 -13.80 7.04
C LEU A 161 -16.83 -14.19 8.44
N PHE A 162 -18.14 -14.21 8.64
CA PHE A 162 -18.78 -14.65 9.90
C PHE A 162 -18.36 -16.08 10.27
N HIS A 163 -18.47 -17.02 9.33
CA HIS A 163 -18.15 -18.43 9.58
C HIS A 163 -16.67 -18.63 9.92
N LEU A 164 -15.77 -17.94 9.20
CA LEU A 164 -14.34 -18.04 9.44
C LEU A 164 -13.93 -17.38 10.77
N ILE A 165 -14.46 -16.20 11.11
CA ILE A 165 -14.17 -15.56 12.41
C ILE A 165 -14.64 -16.45 13.55
N LYS A 166 -15.83 -17.04 13.43
CA LYS A 166 -16.36 -17.96 14.44
C LYS A 166 -15.47 -19.20 14.61
N ALA A 167 -14.98 -19.77 13.51
CA ALA A 167 -14.07 -20.92 13.55
C ALA A 167 -12.69 -20.57 14.14
N ALA A 168 -12.23 -19.33 13.92
CA ALA A 168 -10.98 -18.82 14.48
C ALA A 168 -11.08 -18.42 15.97
N GLY A 169 -12.28 -18.45 16.56
CA GLY A 169 -12.51 -17.96 17.93
C GLY A 169 -12.20 -16.47 18.08
N GLY A 170 -12.43 -15.68 17.02
CA GLY A 170 -11.91 -14.33 16.91
C GLY A 170 -10.57 -14.33 16.19
N ARG A 171 -9.51 -13.78 16.81
CA ARG A 171 -8.12 -13.84 16.31
C ARG A 171 -7.94 -13.40 14.86
N THR A 172 -8.74 -12.42 14.45
CA THR A 172 -8.92 -12.08 13.03
C THR A 172 -8.41 -10.69 12.71
N LEU A 173 -7.59 -10.62 11.66
CA LEU A 173 -7.30 -9.39 10.94
C LEU A 173 -8.08 -9.38 9.61
N ALA A 174 -9.11 -8.55 9.51
CA ALA A 174 -9.87 -8.39 8.28
C ALA A 174 -9.45 -7.12 7.52
N LEU A 175 -8.89 -7.29 6.33
CA LEU A 175 -8.37 -6.21 5.49
C LEU A 175 -9.34 -5.89 4.35
N PHE A 176 -9.75 -4.62 4.31
CA PHE A 176 -10.69 -4.10 3.33
C PHE A 176 -10.03 -3.11 2.37
N THR A 177 -10.53 -3.07 1.14
CA THR A 177 -10.10 -2.07 0.14
C THR A 177 -10.63 -0.66 0.37
N SER A 178 -11.66 -0.48 1.21
CA SER A 178 -12.16 0.85 1.57
C SER A 178 -12.78 0.89 2.97
N ILE A 179 -12.78 2.08 3.58
CA ILE A 179 -13.41 2.35 4.88
C ILE A 179 -14.91 2.04 4.82
N ALA A 180 -15.59 2.36 3.72
CA ALA A 180 -17.01 2.08 3.56
C ALA A 180 -17.34 0.59 3.69
N LYS A 181 -16.54 -0.29 3.05
CA LYS A 181 -16.73 -1.75 3.14
C LYS A 181 -16.40 -2.29 4.53
N MET A 182 -15.32 -1.78 5.13
CA MET A 182 -14.94 -2.12 6.49
C MET A 182 -16.07 -1.81 7.47
N ASN A 183 -16.66 -0.61 7.39
CA ASN A 183 -17.76 -0.18 8.24
C ASN A 183 -19.02 -1.03 7.99
N ALA A 184 -19.34 -1.35 6.73
CA ALA A 184 -20.46 -2.22 6.38
C ALA A 184 -20.31 -3.63 6.97
N ALA A 185 -19.11 -4.21 6.88
CA ALA A 185 -18.82 -5.52 7.47
C ALA A 185 -18.89 -5.48 9.00
N ALA A 186 -18.34 -4.44 9.64
CA ALA A 186 -18.40 -4.28 11.09
C ALA A 186 -19.85 -4.16 11.58
N ALA A 187 -20.67 -3.34 10.93
CA ALA A 187 -22.09 -3.19 11.25
C ALA A 187 -22.86 -4.51 11.07
N ALA A 188 -22.53 -5.29 10.05
CA ALA A 188 -23.19 -6.58 9.80
C ALA A 188 -22.81 -7.67 10.82
N LEU A 189 -21.65 -7.59 11.46
CA LEU A 189 -21.06 -8.69 12.23
C LEU A 189 -20.99 -8.46 13.74
N ARG A 190 -20.98 -7.21 14.21
CA ARG A 190 -20.83 -6.88 15.64
C ARG A 190 -21.87 -7.53 16.54
N ASP A 191 -23.13 -7.56 16.11
CA ASP A 191 -24.23 -8.12 16.91
C ASP A 191 -24.35 -9.64 16.78
N ARG A 192 -23.62 -10.24 15.82
CA ARG A 192 -23.69 -11.68 15.51
C ARG A 192 -22.53 -12.47 16.09
N LEU A 193 -21.39 -11.82 16.32
CA LEU A 193 -20.18 -12.44 16.85
C LEU A 193 -20.02 -12.10 18.33
N PRO A 194 -19.61 -13.05 19.19
CA PRO A 194 -19.35 -12.79 20.60
C PRO A 194 -18.02 -12.05 20.85
N HIS A 195 -17.29 -11.71 19.78
CA HIS A 195 -15.94 -11.17 19.82
C HIS A 195 -15.93 -9.65 19.63
N THR A 196 -15.05 -8.96 20.33
CA THR A 196 -14.85 -7.51 20.15
C THR A 196 -14.33 -7.22 18.74
N ILE A 197 -15.03 -6.35 17.99
CA ILE A 197 -14.59 -5.92 16.65
C ILE A 197 -14.11 -4.46 16.70
N PHE A 198 -12.80 -4.26 16.71
CA PHE A 198 -12.17 -2.96 16.55
C PHE A 198 -12.17 -2.56 15.08
N THR A 199 -12.47 -1.29 14.79
CA THR A 199 -12.37 -0.75 13.43
C THR A 199 -11.40 0.41 13.35
N GLN A 200 -10.71 0.52 12.20
CA GLN A 200 -9.88 1.68 11.92
C GLN A 200 -10.72 2.96 11.95
N GLY A 201 -10.36 3.90 12.82
CA GLY A 201 -11.04 5.19 12.97
C GLY A 201 -11.66 5.40 14.35
N GLU A 202 -11.87 4.34 15.14
CA GLU A 202 -12.39 4.44 16.50
C GLU A 202 -11.35 4.92 17.51
N TYR A 203 -10.10 4.49 17.34
CA TYR A 203 -8.97 4.93 18.15
C TYR A 203 -7.77 5.32 17.29
N LYS A 204 -6.78 5.95 17.93
CA LYS A 204 -5.47 6.16 17.30
C LYS A 204 -4.85 4.81 16.93
N LYS A 205 -4.11 4.78 15.83
CA LYS A 205 -3.48 3.58 15.28
C LYS A 205 -2.72 2.74 16.32
N THR A 206 -1.88 3.38 17.14
CA THR A 206 -1.11 2.70 18.19
C THR A 206 -1.98 2.09 19.28
N GLN A 207 -3.09 2.73 19.63
CA GLN A 207 -4.04 2.24 20.62
C GLN A 207 -4.85 1.05 20.11
N ILE A 208 -5.31 1.09 18.85
CA ILE A 208 -6.00 -0.04 18.22
C ILE A 208 -5.13 -1.30 18.25
N LEU A 209 -3.85 -1.17 17.89
CA LEU A 209 -2.93 -2.29 17.88
C LEU A 209 -2.69 -2.86 19.28
N LYS A 210 -2.55 -1.97 20.28
CA LYS A 210 -2.42 -2.37 21.67
C LYS A 210 -3.65 -3.17 22.13
N LEU A 211 -4.85 -2.62 21.93
CA LEU A 211 -6.10 -3.28 22.31
C LEU A 211 -6.27 -4.63 21.60
N PHE A 212 -5.97 -4.68 20.31
CA PHE A 212 -6.01 -5.92 19.54
C PHE A 212 -5.02 -6.96 20.08
N SER A 213 -3.79 -6.57 20.41
CA SER A 213 -2.79 -7.48 20.99
C SER A 213 -3.10 -7.93 22.42
N GLU A 214 -3.84 -7.14 23.21
CA GLU A 214 -4.21 -7.46 24.60
C GLU A 214 -5.40 -8.43 24.69
N ASP A 215 -6.28 -8.47 23.69
CA ASP A 215 -7.41 -9.40 23.61
C ASP A 215 -7.24 -10.38 22.44
N GLU A 216 -6.74 -11.58 22.72
CA GLU A 216 -6.56 -12.63 21.71
C GLU A 216 -7.86 -12.95 20.95
N SER A 217 -9.02 -12.87 21.61
CA SER A 217 -10.30 -13.22 21.00
C SER A 217 -10.87 -12.08 20.14
N SER A 218 -10.21 -10.93 20.09
CA SER A 218 -10.69 -9.78 19.32
C SER A 218 -10.49 -9.93 17.82
N CYS A 219 -11.20 -9.08 17.08
CA CYS A 219 -11.07 -8.91 15.64
C CYS A 219 -10.69 -7.46 15.34
N LEU A 220 -9.83 -7.27 14.34
CA LEU A 220 -9.45 -5.96 13.86
C LEU A 220 -9.79 -5.82 12.39
N PHE A 221 -10.72 -4.91 12.11
CA PHE A 221 -11.17 -4.57 10.77
C PHE A 221 -10.48 -3.27 10.35
N ALA A 222 -9.69 -3.33 9.29
CA ALA A 222 -8.90 -2.18 8.85
C ALA A 222 -8.78 -2.12 7.33
N THR A 223 -8.36 -0.98 6.81
CA THR A 223 -7.93 -0.90 5.41
C THR A 223 -6.55 -1.53 5.22
N GLN A 224 -6.27 -2.06 4.02
CA GLN A 224 -4.98 -2.70 3.70
C GLN A 224 -3.75 -1.83 4.03
N GLY A 225 -3.85 -0.51 3.84
CA GLY A 225 -2.76 0.43 4.14
C GLY A 225 -2.49 0.61 5.63
N PHE A 226 -3.42 0.23 6.52
CA PHE A 226 -3.26 0.42 7.96
C PHE A 226 -2.06 -0.35 8.52
N PHE A 227 -1.72 -1.51 7.95
CA PHE A 227 -0.72 -2.45 8.49
C PHE A 227 0.67 -2.39 7.87
N GLN A 228 0.94 -1.41 7.01
CA GLN A 228 2.31 -1.19 6.54
C GLN A 228 3.21 -0.83 7.73
N GLY A 229 4.27 -1.63 7.92
CA GLY A 229 5.30 -1.40 8.95
C GLY A 229 4.92 -1.79 10.38
N ILE A 230 3.91 -2.65 10.59
CA ILE A 230 3.47 -3.06 11.94
C ILE A 230 3.66 -4.55 12.17
N ASP A 231 4.20 -4.87 13.34
CA ASP A 231 4.31 -6.22 13.86
C ASP A 231 3.31 -6.42 15.02
N ILE A 232 2.20 -7.12 14.75
CA ILE A 232 1.31 -7.76 15.72
C ILE A 232 1.88 -9.14 16.17
N PRO A 233 2.36 -9.30 17.40
CA PRO A 233 2.89 -10.58 17.85
C PRO A 233 1.80 -11.62 18.16
N GLY A 234 2.13 -12.90 17.95
CA GLY A 234 1.59 -14.04 18.72
C GLY A 234 0.22 -14.63 18.32
N ARG A 235 -0.33 -15.40 19.27
CA ARG A 235 -1.58 -16.19 19.20
C ARG A 235 -2.84 -15.40 18.84
N THR A 236 -2.78 -14.07 18.92
CA THR A 236 -3.85 -13.14 18.57
C THR A 236 -4.22 -13.16 17.09
N LEU A 237 -3.37 -13.73 16.21
CA LEU A 237 -3.63 -13.72 14.76
C LEU A 237 -3.56 -15.11 14.13
N SER A 238 -4.71 -15.76 14.01
CA SER A 238 -4.86 -17.05 13.31
C SER A 238 -5.58 -16.90 11.97
N LEU A 239 -6.29 -15.79 11.74
CA LEU A 239 -7.02 -15.53 10.49
C LEU A 239 -6.67 -14.16 9.93
N VAL A 240 -6.17 -14.12 8.69
CA VAL A 240 -6.03 -12.89 7.90
C VAL A 240 -7.00 -12.96 6.73
N THR A 241 -7.89 -11.99 6.59
CA THR A 241 -8.85 -11.95 5.47
C THR A 241 -8.61 -10.75 4.56
N LEU A 242 -8.89 -10.92 3.27
CA LEU A 242 -8.89 -9.86 2.27
C LEU A 242 -10.22 -9.85 1.53
N ASP A 243 -10.92 -8.71 1.50
CA ASP A 243 -12.19 -8.57 0.78
C ASP A 243 -12.03 -8.75 -0.74
N ARG A 244 -10.86 -8.39 -1.29
CA ARG A 244 -10.52 -8.59 -2.70
C ARG A 244 -9.01 -8.50 -2.95
N ILE A 245 -8.59 -8.91 -4.16
CA ILE A 245 -7.22 -8.71 -4.64
C ILE A 245 -6.89 -7.20 -4.65
N PRO A 246 -5.77 -6.76 -4.05
CA PRO A 246 -5.39 -5.36 -3.88
C PRO A 246 -4.83 -4.73 -5.17
N PHE A 247 -5.66 -4.62 -6.20
CA PHE A 247 -5.27 -3.89 -7.41
C PHE A 247 -5.13 -2.38 -7.16
N PRO A 248 -4.17 -1.70 -7.83
CA PRO A 248 -4.07 -0.24 -7.78
C PRO A 248 -5.40 0.42 -8.16
N ARG A 249 -5.69 1.56 -7.53
CA ARG A 249 -6.95 2.25 -7.80
C ARG A 249 -6.94 2.83 -9.23
N PRO A 250 -8.02 2.68 -10.00
CA PRO A 250 -8.06 3.15 -11.39
C PRO A 250 -7.96 4.68 -11.54
N ASP A 251 -8.35 5.43 -10.51
CA ASP A 251 -8.37 6.89 -10.43
C ASP A 251 -7.04 7.52 -10.00
N ASP A 252 -6.07 6.72 -9.56
CA ASP A 252 -4.74 7.22 -9.20
C ASP A 252 -4.05 7.85 -10.43
N PRO A 253 -3.72 9.15 -10.39
CA PRO A 253 -3.25 9.89 -11.56
C PRO A 253 -1.86 9.42 -12.03
N LEU A 254 -0.97 9.09 -11.10
CA LEU A 254 0.38 8.63 -11.40
C LEU A 254 0.35 7.21 -11.97
N MET A 255 -0.47 6.33 -11.39
CA MET A 255 -0.67 4.99 -11.90
C MET A 255 -1.36 5.01 -13.26
N LYS A 256 -2.30 5.93 -13.50
CA LYS A 256 -2.90 6.11 -14.82
C LYS A 256 -1.85 6.53 -15.84
N ALA A 257 -0.99 7.49 -15.53
CA ALA A 257 0.08 7.91 -16.43
C ALA A 257 1.08 6.79 -16.74
N ARG A 258 1.45 5.99 -15.73
CA ARG A 258 2.30 4.81 -15.94
C ARG A 258 1.62 3.75 -16.80
N ARG A 259 0.32 3.51 -16.63
CA ARG A 259 -0.45 2.59 -17.47
C ARG A 259 -0.52 3.09 -18.91
N ASP A 260 -0.78 4.37 -19.12
CA ASP A 260 -0.83 4.97 -20.46
C ASP A 260 0.53 4.86 -21.17
N ALA A 261 1.64 5.02 -20.45
CA ALA A 261 3.00 4.90 -21.00
C ALA A 261 3.38 3.46 -21.40
N VAL A 262 2.84 2.44 -20.72
CA VAL A 262 3.05 1.02 -21.07
C VAL A 262 2.03 0.54 -22.12
N GLY A 263 0.82 1.10 -22.13
CA GLY A 263 -0.22 0.75 -23.09
C GLY A 263 -0.92 -0.57 -22.76
N PRO A 264 -1.27 -1.40 -23.76
CA PRO A 264 -2.12 -2.59 -23.58
C PRO A 264 -1.60 -3.63 -22.58
N SER A 265 -0.28 -3.72 -22.37
CA SER A 265 0.34 -4.66 -21.43
C SER A 265 0.37 -4.16 -19.98
N ALA A 266 -0.12 -2.94 -19.72
CA ALA A 266 0.00 -2.29 -18.41
C ALA A 266 -0.60 -3.12 -17.26
N PHE A 267 -1.70 -3.84 -17.49
CA PHE A 267 -2.26 -4.73 -16.47
C PHE A 267 -1.24 -5.81 -16.05
N ARG A 268 -0.55 -6.44 -17.01
CA ARG A 268 0.41 -7.51 -16.76
C ARG A 268 1.74 -6.99 -16.19
N GLU A 269 2.18 -5.83 -16.64
CA GLU A 269 3.50 -5.28 -16.28
C GLU A 269 3.48 -4.40 -15.02
N ILE A 270 2.34 -3.78 -14.72
CA ILE A 270 2.20 -2.82 -13.62
C ILE A 270 1.23 -3.34 -12.57
N ASP A 271 -0.03 -3.57 -12.92
CA ASP A 271 -1.09 -3.80 -11.93
C ASP A 271 -0.95 -5.17 -11.25
N LEU A 272 -0.69 -6.21 -12.05
CA LEU A 272 -0.57 -7.59 -11.57
C LEU A 272 0.64 -7.79 -10.63
N PRO A 273 1.87 -7.34 -10.94
CA PRO A 273 3.00 -7.44 -10.01
C PRO A 273 2.75 -6.66 -8.72
N ARG A 274 2.13 -5.47 -8.81
CA ARG A 274 1.82 -4.66 -7.61
C ARG A 274 0.79 -5.33 -6.72
N ALA A 275 -0.26 -5.90 -7.31
CA ALA A 275 -1.28 -6.64 -6.58
C ALA A 275 -0.68 -7.90 -5.92
N ALA A 276 0.17 -8.63 -6.65
CA ALA A 276 0.87 -9.81 -6.16
C ALA A 276 1.78 -9.48 -4.96
N THR A 277 2.59 -8.42 -5.05
CA THR A 277 3.43 -7.94 -3.93
C THR A 277 2.58 -7.49 -2.74
N SER A 278 1.52 -6.73 -2.98
CA SER A 278 0.64 -6.25 -1.89
C SER A 278 -0.05 -7.41 -1.18
N LEU A 279 -0.47 -8.44 -1.94
CA LEU A 279 -1.05 -9.65 -1.37
C LEU A 279 -0.02 -10.43 -0.56
N ALA A 280 1.19 -10.64 -1.08
CA ALA A 280 2.28 -11.30 -0.35
C ALA A 280 2.64 -10.58 0.95
N GLN A 281 2.60 -9.25 0.96
CA GLN A 281 2.82 -8.44 2.17
C GLN A 281 1.68 -8.56 3.18
N ALA A 282 0.45 -8.69 2.72
CA ALA A 282 -0.70 -8.93 3.57
C ALA A 282 -0.67 -10.35 4.17
N THR A 283 -0.32 -11.37 3.37
CA THR A 283 -0.24 -12.76 3.83
C THR A 283 0.96 -13.03 4.73
N GLY A 284 2.09 -12.35 4.52
CA GLY A 284 3.26 -12.41 5.40
C GLY A 284 3.01 -11.86 6.82
N ARG A 285 1.82 -11.32 7.10
CA ARG A 285 1.40 -10.97 8.46
C ARG A 285 0.95 -12.19 9.26
N LEU A 286 0.62 -13.30 8.62
CA LEU A 286 0.08 -14.48 9.32
C LEU A 286 1.17 -15.28 10.05
N ILE A 287 2.30 -15.56 9.40
CA ILE A 287 3.36 -16.43 9.94
C ILE A 287 4.62 -15.59 10.15
N ARG A 288 5.03 -15.40 11.41
CA ARG A 288 6.17 -14.54 11.79
C ARG A 288 7.18 -15.23 12.68
N ASN A 289 6.77 -16.29 13.34
CA ASN A 289 7.64 -17.22 14.05
C ASN A 289 7.34 -18.67 13.62
N ALA A 290 8.19 -19.60 14.05
CA ALA A 290 8.09 -21.01 13.67
C ALA A 290 6.84 -21.73 14.20
N THR A 291 6.16 -21.16 15.20
CA THR A 291 4.98 -21.75 15.84
C THR A 291 3.66 -21.15 15.37
N ASP A 292 3.70 -20.05 14.62
CA ASP A 292 2.48 -19.42 14.09
C ASP A 292 1.81 -20.37 13.11
N ARG A 293 0.49 -20.47 13.22
CA ARG A 293 -0.38 -21.24 12.33
C ARG A 293 -1.61 -20.43 12.01
N GLY A 294 -2.16 -20.58 10.81
CA GLY A 294 -3.40 -19.88 10.48
C GLY A 294 -3.91 -20.01 9.07
N VAL A 295 -4.92 -19.19 8.77
CA VAL A 295 -5.58 -19.14 7.48
C VAL A 295 -5.46 -17.74 6.90
N VAL A 296 -5.09 -17.67 5.63
CA VAL A 296 -5.33 -16.50 4.78
C VAL A 296 -6.59 -16.77 3.97
N ALA A 297 -7.63 -15.96 4.16
CA ALA A 297 -8.85 -16.02 3.36
C ALA A 297 -8.90 -14.86 2.36
N VAL A 298 -9.04 -15.16 1.07
CA VAL A 298 -9.23 -14.14 0.03
C VAL A 298 -10.62 -14.31 -0.57
N PHE A 299 -11.48 -13.31 -0.36
CA PHE A 299 -12.86 -13.34 -0.80
C PHE A 299 -13.06 -12.96 -2.27
N ASP A 300 -12.03 -13.16 -3.10
CA ASP A 300 -12.04 -12.78 -4.52
C ASP A 300 -12.03 -14.02 -5.39
N SER A 301 -13.15 -14.32 -6.03
CA SER A 301 -13.24 -15.48 -6.93
C SER A 301 -12.26 -15.42 -8.11
N ARG A 302 -11.73 -14.23 -8.45
CA ARG A 302 -10.67 -14.09 -9.47
C ARG A 302 -9.37 -14.77 -9.07
N LEU A 303 -9.09 -14.96 -7.77
CA LEU A 303 -7.91 -15.71 -7.33
C LEU A 303 -8.01 -17.20 -7.68
N ALA A 304 -9.23 -17.74 -7.79
CA ALA A 304 -9.48 -19.11 -8.23
C ALA A 304 -9.68 -19.22 -9.76
N ASN A 305 -10.37 -18.25 -10.35
CA ASN A 305 -10.97 -18.38 -11.68
C ASN A 305 -10.25 -17.61 -12.79
N SER A 306 -9.36 -16.66 -12.47
CA SER A 306 -8.70 -15.84 -13.50
C SER A 306 -7.53 -16.55 -14.19
N GLY A 307 -7.21 -16.13 -15.42
CA GLY A 307 -6.03 -16.60 -16.15
C GLY A 307 -4.69 -16.12 -15.56
N TYR A 308 -4.70 -15.10 -14.70
CA TYR A 308 -3.49 -14.55 -14.04
C TYR A 308 -3.27 -15.09 -12.63
N LYS A 309 -4.09 -16.04 -12.17
CA LYS A 309 -4.02 -16.58 -10.80
C LYS A 309 -2.65 -17.13 -10.44
N SER A 310 -1.97 -17.81 -11.37
CA SER A 310 -0.65 -18.40 -11.15
C SER A 310 0.38 -17.34 -10.76
N THR A 311 0.38 -16.18 -11.42
CA THR A 311 1.28 -15.06 -11.10
C THR A 311 1.07 -14.56 -9.67
N ILE A 312 -0.18 -14.44 -9.22
CA ILE A 312 -0.49 -14.00 -7.86
C ILE A 312 -0.11 -15.07 -6.85
N LEU A 313 -0.51 -16.32 -7.09
CA LEU A 313 -0.29 -17.46 -6.21
C LEU A 313 1.21 -17.78 -6.04
N ASN A 314 2.03 -17.55 -7.07
CA ASN A 314 3.48 -17.78 -7.02
C ASN A 314 4.24 -16.67 -6.28
N ALA A 315 3.65 -15.49 -6.12
CA ALA A 315 4.25 -14.41 -5.33
C ALA A 315 4.02 -14.55 -3.83
N MET A 316 3.09 -15.42 -3.42
CA MET A 316 2.79 -15.70 -2.02
C MET A 316 3.62 -16.89 -1.50
N PRO A 317 3.81 -16.98 -0.16
CA PRO A 317 4.35 -18.18 0.44
C PRO A 317 3.60 -19.45 0.01
N LYS A 318 4.30 -20.58 -0.05
CA LYS A 318 3.78 -21.89 -0.47
C LYS A 318 2.84 -22.47 0.60
N MET A 319 1.65 -21.91 0.75
CA MET A 319 0.61 -22.39 1.67
C MET A 319 -0.19 -23.55 1.05
N ARG A 320 -0.75 -24.43 1.88
CA ARG A 320 -1.77 -25.39 1.44
C ARG A 320 -3.00 -24.61 0.94
N ARG A 321 -3.56 -24.96 -0.22
CA ARG A 321 -4.64 -24.19 -0.85
C ARG A 321 -5.96 -24.94 -0.79
N THR A 322 -7.05 -24.24 -0.54
CA THR A 322 -8.40 -24.83 -0.59
C THR A 322 -9.44 -23.83 -1.14
N LEU A 323 -10.44 -24.38 -1.82
CA LEU A 323 -11.66 -23.67 -2.23
C LEU A 323 -12.86 -24.02 -1.35
N ILE A 324 -12.68 -24.97 -0.42
CA ILE A 324 -13.74 -25.51 0.42
C ILE A 324 -13.66 -24.82 1.78
N ARG A 325 -14.69 -24.07 2.14
CA ARG A 325 -14.73 -23.29 3.39
C ARG A 325 -14.54 -24.17 4.62
N SER A 326 -15.17 -25.33 4.66
CA SER A 326 -15.09 -26.24 5.82
C SER A 326 -13.67 -26.70 6.11
N GLU A 327 -12.82 -26.92 5.09
CA GLU A 327 -11.42 -27.29 5.32
C GLU A 327 -10.60 -26.16 5.99
N ALA A 328 -10.96 -24.90 5.70
CA ALA A 328 -10.35 -23.74 6.35
C ALA A 328 -10.89 -23.59 7.78
N GLU A 329 -12.19 -23.79 8.00
CA GLU A 329 -12.80 -23.77 9.33
C GLU A 329 -12.23 -24.87 10.24
N ASP A 330 -12.07 -26.10 9.73
CA ASP A 330 -11.51 -27.22 10.50
C ASP A 330 -10.05 -26.98 10.88
N PHE A 331 -9.28 -26.39 9.97
CA PHE A 331 -7.91 -25.96 10.28
C PHE A 331 -7.89 -24.86 11.34
N LEU A 332 -8.79 -23.88 11.29
CA LEU A 332 -8.88 -22.83 12.31
C LEU A 332 -9.26 -23.39 13.69
N ARG A 333 -10.22 -24.32 13.75
CA ARG A 333 -10.63 -24.97 15.01
C ARG A 333 -9.46 -25.73 15.64
N THR A 334 -8.75 -26.54 14.86
CA THR A 334 -7.61 -27.35 15.33
C THR A 334 -6.41 -26.56 15.82
N ILE A 335 -6.29 -25.27 15.49
CA ILE A 335 -5.22 -24.39 16.00
C ILE A 335 -5.70 -23.45 17.12
N THR A 336 -7.01 -23.43 17.38
CA THR A 336 -7.64 -22.57 18.38
C THR A 336 -7.94 -23.33 19.66
N GLU A 337 -8.20 -24.64 19.56
CA GLU A 337 -8.26 -25.63 20.65
C GLU A 337 -6.91 -25.85 21.33
#